data_AF-A0A6L7WMR8-F1
#
_entry.id   AF-A0A6L7WMR8-F1
#
_cell.length_a   1.000
_cell.length_b   1.000
_cell.length_c   1.000
_cell.angle_alpha   90.00
_cell.angle_beta   90.00
_cell.angle_gamma   90.00
#
_symmetry.space_group_name_H-M   'P 1'
#
loop_
_entity.id
_entity.type
_entity.pdbx_description
1 polymer ?
#
loop_
_entity_poly.entity_id
_entity_poly.type
_entity_poly.pdbx_seq_one_letter_code
_entity_poly.pdbx_strand_id
1 'polypeptide(L)'
;MAAAAREKEIGAQSVIGLVGNYQSSGFFVLRTPLLPVAAFAEWSEGAAEGGRGEATRNHLRRSLTKLLGTSQIVDSLRVASPALADRFDGWADRKPSRRKERLERTLVQYFARMCDRCTPFGLFAGVSVGKVGDETRLRLAGRHRYRRRSALDLAQVFKLVNSLLADESVRANLQYQPNDTLAAVPGGYQYVEASRRDGETRHEVSFLETDKALVAAITGAAGGATLTELRTALATGISDPEVDESDIAEYLDDLIEAQVIEPELVPAVVGHDPLDQMLKSIENRAPLAEQAKGLRRLRTELNRLDSHGVGAPAASYAAVSAVWTGELGLEKTDRLLQVDLFKEATDLRLSDEVVEEVIRGAEPLWRLAAPVADPLRELKDRFRERYEAQEVPLAEAFDPERGLGMPGANLKPTGPKSPLLAGLDFGAPGGRVAPGGRGTFPEAVADRFLDRGPNPPAVLELDDELLDRLAASERSRLPDALAIHIDLLAASEEAVQSGDFRILYHGTGGPSGAQMLGRFCDLDPGLLDNVRSHLRQEEALAPDDLFVEVAHTPEGRVGNVVRRPHIREVELSCAGHSRRNGSGRLTVDDLLVRLEGSRFRLRSRRDG
;
A
#
# COMPACT_ATOMS: atom_id res chain seq x y z
N MET A 1 -34.81 9.32 14.11
CA MET A 1 -34.69 8.06 14.88
C MET A 1 -33.28 7.49 14.90
N ALA A 2 -32.52 7.48 13.79
CA ALA A 2 -31.14 6.98 13.77
C ALA A 2 -30.17 7.73 14.70
N ALA A 3 -30.30 9.05 14.87
CA ALA A 3 -29.46 9.83 15.80
C ALA A 3 -29.64 9.41 17.27
N ALA A 4 -30.88 9.15 17.71
CA ALA A 4 -31.19 8.71 19.06
C ALA A 4 -30.79 7.24 19.32
N ALA A 5 -30.79 6.39 18.28
CA ALA A 5 -30.23 5.04 18.36
C ALA A 5 -28.69 5.08 18.46
N ARG A 6 -28.04 6.07 17.84
CA ARG A 6 -26.57 6.26 17.80
C ARG A 6 -25.98 6.78 19.11
N GLU A 7 -26.67 7.68 19.82
CA GLU A 7 -26.25 8.09 21.18
C GLU A 7 -26.36 6.92 22.18
N LYS A 8 -27.39 6.07 22.02
CA LYS A 8 -27.54 4.83 22.81
C LYS A 8 -26.42 3.82 22.58
N GLU A 9 -25.87 3.74 21.37
CA GLU A 9 -24.82 2.78 21.02
C GLU A 9 -23.45 3.17 21.59
N ILE A 10 -23.10 4.46 21.54
CA ILE A 10 -21.89 5.01 22.22
C ILE A 10 -22.01 4.84 23.73
N GLY A 11 -23.21 5.06 24.29
CA GLY A 11 -23.52 4.80 25.69
C GLY A 11 -23.52 3.31 26.07
N ALA A 12 -23.73 2.39 25.12
CA ALA A 12 -23.65 0.95 25.37
C ALA A 12 -22.18 0.45 25.35
N GLN A 13 -21.36 0.99 24.44
CA GLN A 13 -19.92 0.70 24.40
C GLN A 13 -19.20 1.14 25.69
N SER A 14 -19.66 2.20 26.36
CA SER A 14 -19.07 2.67 27.62
C SER A 14 -19.46 1.85 28.86
N VAL A 15 -20.48 0.99 28.78
CA VAL A 15 -20.99 0.22 29.94
C VAL A 15 -20.38 -1.18 30.02
N ILE A 16 -19.88 -1.73 28.91
CA ILE A 16 -19.41 -3.14 28.81
C ILE A 16 -17.87 -3.24 28.63
N GLY A 17 -17.17 -2.14 28.41
CA GLY A 17 -15.72 -2.14 28.10
C GLY A 17 -15.43 -2.70 26.70
N LEU A 18 -14.19 -2.57 26.21
CA LEU A 18 -13.87 -3.01 24.85
C LEU A 18 -13.82 -4.54 24.69
N VAL A 19 -13.43 -5.26 25.75
CA VAL A 19 -13.29 -6.73 25.76
C VAL A 19 -14.63 -7.44 25.48
N GLY A 20 -15.76 -6.85 25.87
CA GLY A 20 -17.08 -7.43 25.59
C GLY A 20 -17.69 -7.02 24.24
N ASN A 21 -17.07 -6.08 23.52
CA ASN A 21 -17.61 -5.52 22.25
C ASN A 21 -16.79 -5.92 21.01
N TYR A 22 -15.54 -6.35 21.18
CA TYR A 22 -14.69 -6.79 20.09
C TYR A 22 -14.32 -8.27 20.22
N GLN A 23 -14.37 -8.98 19.11
CA GLN A 23 -13.92 -10.36 19.00
C GLN A 23 -12.72 -10.45 18.06
N SER A 24 -11.76 -11.32 18.40
CA SER A 24 -10.67 -11.65 17.49
C SER A 24 -11.17 -12.34 16.23
N SER A 25 -10.57 -12.01 15.08
CA SER A 25 -10.80 -12.73 13.82
C SER A 25 -10.12 -14.11 13.77
N GLY A 26 -9.52 -14.57 14.87
CA GLY A 26 -8.93 -15.90 15.01
C GLY A 26 -7.52 -16.05 14.46
N PHE A 27 -6.92 -14.98 13.93
CA PHE A 27 -5.56 -14.99 13.38
C PHE A 27 -4.79 -13.71 13.69
N PHE A 28 -3.47 -13.79 13.55
CA PHE A 28 -2.57 -12.64 13.63
C PHE A 28 -1.43 -12.78 12.63
N VAL A 29 -0.77 -11.66 12.31
CA VAL A 29 0.44 -11.64 11.47
C VAL A 29 1.63 -11.22 12.32
N LEU A 30 2.59 -12.13 12.47
CA LEU A 30 3.84 -11.88 13.17
C LEU A 30 4.88 -11.33 12.19
N ARG A 31 5.47 -10.18 12.54
CA ARG A 31 6.58 -9.57 11.79
C ARG A 31 7.87 -9.82 12.54
N THR A 32 8.86 -10.43 11.90
CA THR A 32 10.15 -10.72 12.55
C THR A 32 11.34 -10.46 11.63
N PRO A 33 12.46 -9.95 12.19
CA PRO A 33 13.71 -9.81 11.45
C PRO A 33 14.25 -11.17 10.98
N LEU A 34 15.15 -11.17 10.00
CA LEU A 34 15.74 -12.38 9.42
C LEU A 34 16.59 -13.14 10.45
N LEU A 35 17.30 -12.40 11.30
CA LEU A 35 18.19 -12.91 12.32
C LEU A 35 17.61 -12.59 13.71
N PRO A 36 17.85 -13.44 14.71
CA PRO A 36 17.49 -13.14 16.08
C PRO A 36 18.35 -11.99 16.62
N VAL A 37 17.79 -11.18 17.53
CA VAL A 37 18.54 -10.11 18.21
C VAL A 37 19.81 -10.63 18.92
N ALA A 38 19.79 -11.88 19.38
CA ALA A 38 20.95 -12.56 19.97
C ALA A 38 22.17 -12.57 19.04
N ALA A 39 21.98 -12.65 17.71
CA ALA A 39 23.09 -12.59 16.75
C ALA A 39 23.85 -11.25 16.82
N PHE A 40 23.16 -10.15 17.14
CA PHE A 40 23.79 -8.85 17.34
C PHE A 40 24.59 -8.81 18.65
N ALA A 41 24.03 -9.39 19.73
CA ALA A 41 24.72 -9.51 21.02
C ALA A 41 26.01 -10.35 20.89
N GLU A 42 25.90 -11.54 20.29
CA GLU A 42 27.02 -12.45 20.00
C GLU A 42 28.10 -11.78 19.13
N TRP A 43 27.69 -11.00 18.12
CA TRP A 43 28.64 -10.24 17.29
C TRP A 43 29.46 -9.23 18.10
N SER A 44 28.83 -8.60 19.10
CA SER A 44 29.46 -7.58 19.95
C SER A 44 30.21 -8.15 21.17
N GLU A 45 30.16 -9.46 21.38
CA GLU A 45 30.75 -10.11 22.55
C GLU A 45 32.28 -9.93 22.59
N GLY A 46 32.80 -9.63 23.77
CA GLY A 46 34.22 -9.30 24.00
C GLY A 46 34.63 -7.89 23.56
N ALA A 47 33.78 -7.13 22.85
CA ALA A 47 34.09 -5.76 22.47
C ALA A 47 33.92 -4.75 23.62
N ALA A 48 33.03 -5.04 24.56
CA ALA A 48 32.81 -4.22 25.75
C ALA A 48 34.01 -4.24 26.71
N GLU A 49 34.69 -5.38 26.83
CA GLU A 49 35.84 -5.59 27.73
C GLU A 49 37.15 -5.01 27.16
N GLY A 50 37.30 -4.99 25.83
CA GLY A 50 38.53 -4.55 25.15
C GLY A 50 38.65 -3.05 24.87
N GLY A 51 37.65 -2.24 25.24
CA GLY A 51 37.60 -0.80 24.93
C GLY A 51 37.52 -0.47 23.42
N ARG A 52 37.65 0.80 23.04
CA ARG A 52 37.54 1.27 21.63
C ARG A 52 38.82 1.10 20.79
N GLY A 53 39.70 0.19 21.20
CA GLY A 53 41.02 -0.03 20.59
C GLY A 53 40.97 -0.68 19.20
N GLU A 54 42.13 -0.75 18.54
CA GLU A 54 42.27 -1.39 17.21
C GLU A 54 42.04 -2.91 17.29
N ALA A 55 42.42 -3.56 18.39
CA ALA A 55 42.19 -4.99 18.62
C ALA A 55 40.68 -5.32 18.63
N THR A 56 39.88 -4.52 19.35
CA THR A 56 38.41 -4.64 19.37
C THR A 56 37.81 -4.44 17.99
N ARG A 57 38.26 -3.41 17.25
CA ARG A 57 37.80 -3.18 15.87
C ARG A 57 38.13 -4.33 14.94
N ASN A 58 39.32 -4.92 15.06
CA ASN A 58 39.71 -6.09 14.27
C ASN A 58 38.91 -7.35 14.63
N HIS A 59 38.58 -7.54 15.92
CA HIS A 59 37.67 -8.60 16.35
C HIS A 59 36.29 -8.45 15.71
N LEU A 60 35.64 -7.30 15.91
CA LEU A 60 34.32 -7.01 15.33
C LEU A 60 34.30 -7.15 13.81
N ARG A 61 35.37 -6.70 13.13
CA ARG A 61 35.51 -6.82 11.68
C ARG A 61 35.58 -8.28 11.23
N ARG A 62 36.38 -9.11 11.89
CA ARG A 62 36.48 -10.55 11.56
C ARG A 62 35.15 -11.26 11.76
N SER A 63 34.48 -11.01 12.88
CA SER A 63 33.15 -11.57 13.17
C SER A 63 32.12 -11.13 12.14
N LEU A 64 32.11 -9.84 11.78
CA LEU A 64 31.23 -9.30 10.74
C LEU A 64 31.53 -9.94 9.38
N THR A 65 32.80 -10.10 8.99
CA THR A 65 33.17 -10.76 7.73
C THR A 65 32.65 -12.21 7.67
N LYS A 66 32.73 -12.96 8.77
CA LYS A 66 32.20 -14.33 8.84
C LYS A 66 30.69 -14.36 8.65
N LEU A 67 29.95 -13.48 9.34
CA LEU A 67 28.49 -13.39 9.23
C LEU A 67 28.08 -13.00 7.81
N LEU A 68 28.66 -11.92 7.30
CA LEU A 68 28.36 -11.42 5.97
C LEU A 68 28.80 -12.38 4.84
N GLY A 69 29.63 -13.39 5.12
CA GLY A 69 29.98 -14.46 4.19
C GLY A 69 28.91 -15.54 4.03
N THR A 70 27.82 -15.49 4.79
CA THR A 70 26.69 -16.43 4.64
C THR A 70 25.80 -16.03 3.47
N SER A 71 25.35 -17.02 2.67
CA SER A 71 24.56 -16.76 1.46
C SER A 71 23.29 -15.98 1.76
N GLN A 72 22.62 -16.24 2.89
CA GLN A 72 21.38 -15.55 3.27
C GLN A 72 21.59 -14.04 3.48
N ILE A 73 22.71 -13.64 4.08
CA ILE A 73 22.99 -12.24 4.35
C ILE A 73 23.43 -11.53 3.06
N VAL A 74 24.28 -12.17 2.24
CA VAL A 74 24.68 -11.63 0.93
C VAL A 74 23.47 -11.42 0.02
N ASP A 75 22.57 -12.41 -0.02
CA ASP A 75 21.32 -12.34 -0.79
C ASP A 75 20.45 -11.17 -0.31
N SER A 76 20.29 -11.03 1.01
CA SER A 76 19.53 -9.92 1.60
C SER A 76 20.12 -8.55 1.28
N LEU A 77 21.44 -8.42 1.33
CA LEU A 77 22.14 -7.20 0.90
C LEU A 77 21.95 -6.92 -0.59
N ARG A 78 21.96 -7.97 -1.43
CA ARG A 78 21.79 -7.84 -2.88
C ARG A 78 20.39 -7.34 -3.24
N VAL A 79 19.35 -7.83 -2.57
CA VAL A 79 17.97 -7.32 -2.73
C VAL A 79 17.86 -5.85 -2.33
N ALA A 80 18.46 -5.46 -1.19
CA ALA A 80 18.33 -4.10 -0.68
C ALA A 80 19.24 -3.08 -1.41
N SER A 81 20.43 -3.52 -1.82
CA SER A 81 21.46 -2.67 -2.41
C SER A 81 22.46 -3.50 -3.25
N PRO A 82 22.16 -3.77 -4.54
CA PRO A 82 23.03 -4.53 -5.43
C PRO A 82 24.45 -3.95 -5.49
N ALA A 83 24.57 -2.63 -5.65
CA ALA A 83 25.85 -1.96 -5.71
C ALA A 83 26.67 -2.08 -4.41
N LEU A 84 26.04 -2.29 -3.25
CA LEU A 84 26.74 -2.59 -2.00
C LEU A 84 27.20 -4.04 -1.96
N ALA A 85 26.32 -4.97 -2.36
CA ALA A 85 26.63 -6.39 -2.43
C ALA A 85 27.81 -6.68 -3.38
N ASP A 86 27.90 -6.01 -4.54
CA ASP A 86 29.03 -6.18 -5.46
C ASP A 86 30.33 -5.55 -4.92
N ARG A 87 30.23 -4.60 -3.99
CA ARG A 87 31.38 -4.01 -3.29
C ARG A 87 31.82 -4.82 -2.08
N PHE A 88 31.11 -5.90 -1.74
CA PHE A 88 31.39 -6.74 -0.59
C PHE A 88 32.68 -7.56 -0.77
N ASP A 89 32.95 -8.10 -1.95
CA ASP A 89 34.12 -8.97 -2.14
C ASP A 89 35.43 -8.26 -1.77
N GLY A 90 36.20 -8.93 -0.90
CA GLY A 90 37.49 -8.43 -0.38
C GLY A 90 37.41 -7.15 0.45
N TRP A 91 36.23 -6.72 0.93
CA TRP A 91 36.08 -5.44 1.65
C TRP A 91 36.95 -5.34 2.91
N ALA A 92 37.13 -6.45 3.61
CA ALA A 92 37.88 -6.53 4.86
C ALA A 92 39.39 -6.28 4.65
N ASP A 93 39.93 -6.74 3.53
CA ASP A 93 41.36 -6.67 3.19
C ASP A 93 41.77 -5.32 2.57
N ARG A 94 40.80 -4.43 2.30
CA ARG A 94 41.09 -3.09 1.76
C ARG A 94 41.95 -2.29 2.74
N LYS A 95 42.87 -1.47 2.20
CA LYS A 95 43.69 -0.56 3.01
C LYS A 95 42.81 0.38 3.86
N PRO A 96 43.23 0.71 5.10
CA PRO A 96 42.54 1.68 5.93
C PRO A 96 42.31 2.99 5.18
N SER A 97 41.06 3.45 5.16
CA SER A 97 40.65 4.69 4.50
C SER A 97 39.28 5.12 5.01
N ARG A 98 38.97 6.43 4.90
CA ARG A 98 37.62 6.96 5.18
C ARG A 98 36.52 6.23 4.42
N ARG A 99 36.81 5.78 3.18
CA ARG A 99 35.87 5.02 2.35
C ARG A 99 35.62 3.61 2.92
N LYS A 100 36.65 2.94 3.43
CA LYS A 100 36.52 1.64 4.13
C LYS A 100 35.69 1.79 5.40
N GLU A 101 35.97 2.79 6.23
CA GLU A 101 35.23 3.05 7.46
C GLU A 101 33.74 3.32 7.20
N ARG A 102 33.44 4.10 6.15
CA ARG A 102 32.06 4.36 5.74
C ARG A 102 31.35 3.07 5.30
N LEU A 103 32.02 2.24 4.51
CA LEU A 103 31.50 0.94 4.07
C LEU A 103 31.23 0.02 5.27
N GLU A 104 32.18 -0.09 6.21
CA GLU A 104 32.05 -0.89 7.43
C GLU A 104 30.84 -0.44 8.26
N ARG A 105 30.66 0.87 8.47
CA ARG A 105 29.47 1.41 9.15
C ARG A 105 28.17 1.06 8.44
N THR A 106 28.12 1.17 7.11
CA THR A 106 26.95 0.78 6.33
C THR A 106 26.63 -0.71 6.47
N LEU A 107 27.65 -1.58 6.46
CA LEU A 107 27.46 -3.02 6.66
C LEU A 107 26.92 -3.34 8.06
N VAL A 108 27.43 -2.67 9.09
CA VAL A 108 26.92 -2.79 10.46
C VAL A 108 25.46 -2.33 10.55
N GLN A 109 25.08 -1.23 9.88
CA GLN A 109 23.70 -0.75 9.85
C GLN A 109 22.74 -1.76 9.22
N TYR A 110 23.15 -2.41 8.12
CA TYR A 110 22.34 -3.47 7.51
C TYR A 110 22.27 -4.72 8.38
N PHE A 111 23.37 -5.09 9.03
CA PHE A 111 23.38 -6.21 9.97
C PHE A 111 22.47 -5.95 11.18
N ALA A 112 22.58 -4.78 11.81
CA ALA A 112 21.69 -4.37 12.90
C ALA A 112 20.22 -4.46 12.48
N ARG A 113 19.88 -3.89 11.31
CA ARG A 113 18.53 -3.96 10.74
C ARG A 113 18.03 -5.40 10.58
N MET A 114 18.90 -6.34 10.18
CA MET A 114 18.55 -7.76 10.04
C MET A 114 18.31 -8.47 11.37
N CYS A 115 18.66 -7.86 12.50
CA CYS A 115 18.54 -8.42 13.85
C CYS A 115 17.44 -7.75 14.68
N ASP A 116 17.17 -6.46 14.48
CA ASP A 116 16.29 -5.67 15.35
C ASP A 116 14.97 -5.23 14.70
N ARG A 117 14.97 -4.95 13.39
CA ARG A 117 13.85 -4.25 12.77
C ARG A 117 12.88 -5.22 12.11
N CYS A 118 11.72 -5.39 12.74
CA CYS A 118 10.64 -6.25 12.27
C CYS A 118 9.91 -5.72 11.02
N THR A 119 10.11 -4.47 10.59
CA THR A 119 9.42 -3.90 9.41
C THR A 119 9.78 -4.66 8.12
N PRO A 120 8.83 -5.38 7.46
CA PRO A 120 9.12 -6.16 6.25
C PRO A 120 9.75 -5.30 5.15
N PHE A 121 10.92 -5.73 4.68
CA PHE A 121 11.68 -5.02 3.65
C PHE A 121 12.68 -5.98 2.98
N GLY A 122 12.38 -6.38 1.75
CA GLY A 122 13.19 -7.37 1.04
C GLY A 122 13.28 -8.65 1.86
N LEU A 123 14.51 -9.10 2.10
CA LEU A 123 14.79 -10.31 2.89
C LEU A 123 15.22 -10.01 4.34
N PHE A 124 15.27 -8.74 4.77
CA PHE A 124 15.72 -8.40 6.13
C PHE A 124 14.70 -8.71 7.21
N ALA A 125 13.43 -8.73 6.87
CA ALA A 125 12.33 -9.07 7.75
C ALA A 125 11.17 -9.61 6.91
N GLY A 126 10.40 -10.51 7.50
CA GLY A 126 9.27 -11.15 6.84
C GLY A 126 8.09 -11.31 7.75
N VAL A 127 7.03 -11.89 7.20
CA VAL A 127 5.77 -12.14 7.89
C VAL A 127 5.53 -13.63 8.09
N SER A 128 4.84 -13.97 9.17
CA SER A 128 4.32 -15.29 9.47
C SER A 128 2.85 -15.16 9.87
N VAL A 129 2.06 -16.19 9.62
CA VAL A 129 0.62 -16.21 9.98
C VAL A 129 0.45 -17.14 11.17
N GLY A 130 -0.15 -16.61 12.23
CA GLY A 130 -0.49 -17.35 13.44
C GLY A 130 -1.99 -17.39 13.67
N LYS A 131 -2.41 -18.26 14.57
CA LYS A 131 -3.81 -18.40 14.99
C LYS A 131 -3.99 -18.10 16.47
N VAL A 132 -5.19 -17.72 16.88
CA VAL A 132 -5.52 -17.64 18.31
C VAL A 132 -5.89 -19.03 18.82
N GLY A 133 -5.55 -19.33 20.07
CA GLY A 133 -5.91 -20.60 20.73
C GLY A 133 -5.65 -20.54 22.24
N ASP A 134 -5.54 -21.71 22.88
CA ASP A 134 -5.51 -21.79 24.35
C ASP A 134 -4.17 -21.38 24.99
N GLU A 135 -3.07 -21.41 24.21
CA GLU A 135 -1.72 -21.17 24.71
C GLU A 135 -0.86 -20.37 23.72
N THR A 136 0.12 -19.62 24.25
CA THR A 136 1.07 -18.89 23.41
C THR A 136 2.26 -19.78 23.01
N ARG A 137 2.54 -19.84 21.70
CA ARG A 137 3.68 -20.54 21.08
C ARG A 137 4.20 -19.72 19.91
N LEU A 138 5.49 -19.42 19.88
CA LEU A 138 6.11 -18.50 18.90
C LEU A 138 7.28 -19.18 18.18
N ARG A 139 7.03 -20.33 17.55
CA ARG A 139 8.04 -21.20 16.92
C ARG A 139 8.03 -21.04 15.40
N LEU A 140 9.04 -20.34 14.90
CA LEU A 140 9.32 -20.23 13.47
C LEU A 140 10.08 -21.45 12.97
N ALA A 141 9.83 -21.84 11.72
CA ALA A 141 10.65 -22.83 11.04
C ALA A 141 12.07 -22.30 10.77
N GLY A 142 12.99 -23.22 10.44
CA GLY A 142 14.34 -22.84 10.02
C GLY A 142 14.33 -22.05 8.71
N ARG A 143 15.31 -21.15 8.53
CA ARG A 143 15.42 -20.24 7.36
C ARG A 143 15.34 -20.93 5.99
N HIS A 144 15.72 -22.22 5.90
CA HIS A 144 15.62 -23.01 4.66
C HIS A 144 14.18 -23.27 4.19
N ARG A 145 13.18 -23.07 5.07
CA ARG A 145 11.75 -23.13 4.76
C ARG A 145 11.14 -21.77 4.45
N TYR A 146 11.91 -20.69 4.56
CA TYR A 146 11.39 -19.36 4.25
C TYR A 146 11.22 -19.22 2.74
N ARG A 147 10.04 -18.75 2.34
CA ARG A 147 9.68 -18.53 0.95
C ARG A 147 9.79 -17.06 0.66
N ARG A 148 10.25 -16.70 -0.53
CA ARG A 148 10.21 -15.33 -1.02
C ARG A 148 9.26 -15.22 -2.20
N ARG A 149 8.76 -14.01 -2.43
CA ARG A 149 8.07 -13.63 -3.65
C ARG A 149 8.83 -12.48 -4.30
N SER A 150 9.42 -12.73 -5.45
CA SER A 150 10.11 -11.73 -6.26
C SER A 150 9.20 -11.26 -7.39
N ALA A 151 8.94 -9.97 -7.43
CA ALA A 151 8.21 -9.34 -8.50
C ALA A 151 8.99 -8.16 -9.05
N LEU A 152 8.64 -7.71 -10.25
CA LEU A 152 9.17 -6.46 -10.78
C LEU A 152 8.73 -5.30 -9.88
N ASP A 153 9.65 -4.36 -9.64
CA ASP A 153 9.30 -3.06 -9.07
C ASP A 153 8.32 -2.37 -10.03
N LEU A 154 7.24 -1.80 -9.50
CA LEU A 154 6.14 -1.27 -10.33
C LEU A 154 6.64 -0.21 -11.32
N ALA A 155 7.63 0.62 -10.95
CA ALA A 155 8.19 1.59 -11.88
C ALA A 155 8.87 0.90 -13.09
N GLN A 156 9.45 -0.29 -12.90
CA GLN A 156 10.00 -1.08 -14.01
C GLN A 156 8.89 -1.73 -14.84
N VAL A 157 7.79 -2.16 -14.23
CA VAL A 157 6.61 -2.65 -14.98
C VAL A 157 6.14 -1.60 -15.97
N PHE A 158 6.01 -0.34 -15.55
CA PHE A 158 5.60 0.74 -16.46
C PHE A 158 6.64 1.04 -17.55
N LYS A 159 7.95 0.96 -17.26
CA LYS A 159 8.98 1.09 -18.30
C LYS A 159 8.88 -0.03 -19.33
N LEU A 160 8.61 -1.26 -18.89
CA LEU A 160 8.40 -2.40 -19.76
C LEU A 160 7.15 -2.20 -20.64
N VAL A 161 6.03 -1.77 -20.07
CA VAL A 161 4.82 -1.43 -20.84
C VAL A 161 5.11 -0.37 -21.90
N ASN A 162 5.75 0.74 -21.53
CA ASN A 162 6.09 1.80 -22.48
C ASN A 162 7.03 1.29 -23.59
N SER A 163 7.99 0.43 -23.25
CA SER A 163 8.89 -0.19 -24.24
C SER A 163 8.15 -1.11 -25.20
N LEU A 164 7.13 -1.84 -24.73
CA LEU A 164 6.29 -2.67 -25.59
C LEU A 164 5.39 -1.80 -26.48
N LEU A 165 4.80 -0.74 -25.95
CA LEU A 165 3.92 0.17 -26.70
C LEU A 165 4.68 1.04 -27.72
N ALA A 166 6.00 1.17 -27.61
CA ALA A 166 6.82 1.83 -28.63
C ALA A 166 6.89 1.03 -29.94
N ASP A 167 6.57 -0.27 -29.92
CA ASP A 167 6.51 -1.13 -31.09
C ASP A 167 5.12 -1.03 -31.75
N GLU A 168 5.07 -0.58 -33.01
CA GLU A 168 3.83 -0.43 -33.77
C GLU A 168 3.09 -1.77 -33.94
N SER A 169 3.84 -2.87 -34.07
CA SER A 169 3.25 -4.20 -34.21
C SER A 169 2.53 -4.62 -32.92
N VAL A 170 3.04 -4.21 -31.76
CA VAL A 170 2.36 -4.40 -30.48
C VAL A 170 1.07 -3.58 -30.48
N ARG A 171 1.14 -2.26 -30.70
CA ARG A 171 -0.05 -1.38 -30.70
C ARG A 171 -1.15 -1.88 -31.64
N ALA A 172 -0.78 -2.27 -32.86
CA ALA A 172 -1.72 -2.78 -33.87
C ALA A 172 -2.44 -4.07 -33.45
N ASN A 173 -1.86 -4.85 -32.55
CA ASN A 173 -2.39 -6.12 -32.09
C ASN A 173 -2.90 -6.06 -30.65
N LEU A 174 -3.10 -4.89 -30.05
CA LEU A 174 -3.71 -4.72 -28.73
C LEU A 174 -5.22 -4.44 -28.79
N GLN A 175 -5.90 -4.74 -27.69
CA GLN A 175 -7.22 -4.18 -27.41
C GLN A 175 -7.09 -2.86 -26.65
N TYR A 176 -8.09 -2.02 -26.82
CA TYR A 176 -8.19 -0.69 -26.27
C TYR A 176 -9.54 -0.49 -25.60
N GLN A 177 -9.56 0.20 -24.47
CA GLN A 177 -10.74 0.42 -23.63
C GLN A 177 -10.82 1.88 -23.20
N PRO A 178 -12.01 2.41 -22.86
CA PRO A 178 -12.11 3.72 -22.24
C PRO A 178 -11.34 3.76 -20.92
N ASN A 179 -10.76 4.93 -20.64
CA ASN A 179 -10.16 5.23 -19.35
C ASN A 179 -11.13 4.89 -18.20
N ASP A 180 -10.65 4.19 -17.17
CA ASP A 180 -11.50 3.71 -16.08
C ASP A 180 -12.01 4.82 -15.14
N THR A 181 -11.51 6.04 -15.30
CA THR A 181 -11.98 7.25 -14.61
C THR A 181 -12.94 8.10 -15.44
N LEU A 182 -13.19 7.73 -16.70
CA LEU A 182 -14.09 8.45 -17.60
C LEU A 182 -15.51 8.45 -17.02
N ALA A 183 -16.06 9.64 -16.80
CA ALA A 183 -17.39 9.86 -16.25
C ALA A 183 -18.17 10.87 -17.09
N ALA A 184 -19.44 10.58 -17.32
CA ALA A 184 -20.33 11.48 -18.04
C ALA A 184 -20.74 12.64 -17.12
N VAL A 185 -20.59 13.85 -17.63
CA VAL A 185 -20.97 15.09 -16.94
C VAL A 185 -21.76 16.00 -17.90
N PRO A 186 -22.48 17.03 -17.41
CA PRO A 186 -23.19 17.93 -18.30
C PRO A 186 -22.28 18.55 -19.39
N GLY A 187 -22.62 18.29 -20.65
CA GLY A 187 -21.91 18.82 -21.83
C GLY A 187 -20.72 17.98 -22.32
N GLY A 188 -20.35 16.89 -21.65
CA GLY A 188 -19.12 16.19 -21.97
C GLY A 188 -18.76 14.98 -21.12
N TYR A 189 -17.47 14.67 -21.12
CA TYR A 189 -16.86 13.67 -20.27
C TYR A 189 -15.73 14.28 -19.46
N GLN A 190 -15.57 13.79 -18.24
CA GLN A 190 -14.45 14.12 -17.36
C GLN A 190 -13.66 12.84 -17.07
N TYR A 191 -12.34 12.93 -17.01
CA TYR A 191 -11.47 11.80 -16.68
C TYR A 191 -10.16 12.29 -16.08
N VAL A 192 -9.32 11.36 -15.64
CA VAL A 192 -8.00 11.62 -15.09
C VAL A 192 -6.92 11.16 -16.07
N GLU A 193 -6.09 12.10 -16.49
CA GLU A 193 -4.84 11.85 -17.21
C GLU A 193 -3.70 11.61 -16.22
N ALA A 194 -2.74 10.78 -16.60
CA ALA A 194 -1.59 10.45 -15.76
C ALA A 194 -0.27 10.65 -16.52
N SER A 195 0.33 11.83 -16.37
CA SER A 195 1.65 12.08 -16.95
C SER A 195 2.76 11.60 -16.02
N ARG A 196 3.82 11.01 -16.60
CA ARG A 196 4.98 10.53 -15.83
C ARG A 196 6.27 11.12 -16.36
N ARG A 197 6.94 11.93 -15.52
CA ARG A 197 8.25 12.51 -15.81
C ARG A 197 9.16 12.33 -14.60
N ASP A 198 10.41 11.93 -14.84
CA ASP A 198 11.46 11.81 -13.81
C ASP A 198 11.11 10.95 -12.59
N GLY A 199 10.20 9.98 -12.74
CA GLY A 199 9.75 9.10 -11.65
C GLY A 199 8.66 9.68 -10.76
N GLU A 200 8.16 10.88 -11.06
CA GLU A 200 6.92 11.43 -10.51
C GLU A 200 5.75 11.14 -11.46
N THR A 201 4.59 10.83 -10.89
CA THR A 201 3.33 10.70 -11.64
C THR A 201 2.47 11.89 -11.26
N ARG A 202 1.97 12.64 -12.24
CA ARG A 202 1.06 13.75 -12.02
C ARG A 202 -0.29 13.37 -12.61
N HIS A 203 -1.32 13.46 -11.76
CA HIS A 203 -2.70 13.27 -12.17
C HIS A 203 -3.33 14.64 -12.44
N GLU A 204 -4.02 14.74 -13.57
CA GLU A 204 -4.74 15.94 -13.99
C GLU A 204 -6.15 15.55 -14.39
N VAL A 205 -7.13 16.36 -13.98
CA VAL A 205 -8.53 16.15 -14.36
C VAL A 205 -8.77 16.90 -15.66
N SER A 206 -9.16 16.17 -16.69
CA SER A 206 -9.41 16.69 -18.03
C SER A 206 -10.88 16.61 -18.39
N PHE A 207 -11.32 17.51 -19.26
CA PHE A 207 -12.69 17.57 -19.78
C PHE A 207 -12.72 17.54 -21.30
N LEU A 208 -13.66 16.80 -21.86
CA LEU A 208 -13.92 16.70 -23.30
C LEU A 208 -15.36 17.07 -23.59
N GLU A 209 -15.56 17.99 -24.53
CA GLU A 209 -16.90 18.27 -25.07
C GLU A 209 -17.42 17.05 -25.84
N THR A 210 -18.71 16.76 -25.70
CA THR A 210 -19.31 15.62 -26.42
C THR A 210 -19.51 15.95 -27.90
N ASP A 211 -18.98 15.09 -28.76
CA ASP A 211 -19.33 15.01 -30.18
C ASP A 211 -19.67 13.56 -30.60
N LYS A 212 -20.10 13.38 -31.86
CA LYS A 212 -20.47 12.04 -32.39
C LYS A 212 -19.28 11.09 -32.49
N ALA A 213 -18.10 11.59 -32.84
CA ALA A 213 -16.88 10.80 -32.99
C ALA A 213 -16.43 10.26 -31.63
N LEU A 214 -16.38 11.12 -30.62
CA LEU A 214 -16.04 10.76 -29.25
C LEU A 214 -16.99 9.70 -28.68
N VAL A 215 -18.31 9.88 -28.85
CA VAL A 215 -19.30 8.89 -28.42
C VAL A 215 -19.12 7.55 -29.14
N ALA A 216 -18.83 7.57 -30.44
CA ALA A 216 -18.58 6.36 -31.23
C ALA A 216 -17.31 5.64 -30.75
N ALA A 217 -16.22 6.37 -30.46
CA ALA A 217 -14.98 5.79 -29.93
C ALA A 217 -15.19 5.15 -28.56
N ILE A 218 -15.79 5.88 -27.60
CA ILE A 218 -16.03 5.38 -26.24
C ILE A 218 -16.94 4.14 -26.28
N THR A 219 -18.04 4.21 -27.04
CA THR A 219 -18.99 3.09 -27.16
C THR A 219 -18.35 1.89 -27.83
N GLY A 220 -17.58 2.10 -28.91
CA GLY A 220 -16.85 1.05 -29.61
C GLY A 220 -15.79 0.37 -28.74
N ALA A 221 -15.16 1.12 -27.83
CA ALA A 221 -14.13 0.61 -26.94
C ALA A 221 -14.67 -0.06 -25.67
N ALA A 222 -15.95 0.11 -25.30
CA ALA A 222 -16.49 -0.26 -23.99
C ALA A 222 -16.26 -1.74 -23.59
N GLY A 223 -16.20 -2.65 -24.56
CA GLY A 223 -15.91 -4.08 -24.37
C GLY A 223 -14.45 -4.50 -24.61
N GLY A 224 -13.58 -3.56 -24.95
CA GLY A 224 -12.27 -3.81 -25.55
C GLY A 224 -12.36 -3.98 -27.06
N ALA A 225 -11.63 -3.16 -27.82
CA ALA A 225 -11.61 -3.20 -29.28
C ALA A 225 -10.19 -3.01 -29.83
N THR A 226 -9.90 -3.62 -30.97
CA THR A 226 -8.67 -3.39 -31.73
C THR A 226 -8.69 -2.02 -32.41
N LEU A 227 -7.53 -1.50 -32.80
CA LEU A 227 -7.46 -0.23 -33.56
C LEU A 227 -8.31 -0.29 -34.84
N THR A 228 -8.35 -1.44 -35.53
CA THR A 228 -9.18 -1.62 -36.74
C THR A 228 -10.68 -1.54 -36.44
N GLU A 229 -11.12 -2.17 -35.35
CA GLU A 229 -12.53 -2.11 -34.92
C GLU A 229 -12.91 -0.68 -34.50
N LEU A 230 -12.03 0.03 -33.80
CA LEU A 230 -12.26 1.42 -33.41
C LEU A 230 -12.33 2.37 -34.60
N ARG A 231 -11.43 2.22 -35.58
CA ARG A 231 -11.51 2.98 -36.84
C ARG A 231 -12.81 2.72 -37.58
N THR A 232 -13.29 1.47 -37.59
CA THR A 232 -14.56 1.09 -38.20
C THR A 232 -15.76 1.72 -37.46
N ALA A 233 -15.72 1.70 -36.13
CA ALA A 233 -16.74 2.32 -35.29
C ALA A 233 -16.81 3.84 -35.50
N LEU A 234 -15.65 4.51 -35.57
CA LEU A 234 -15.53 5.93 -35.88
C LEU A 234 -16.07 6.28 -37.27
N ALA A 235 -15.63 5.54 -38.31
CA ALA A 235 -16.11 5.75 -39.68
C ALA A 235 -17.64 5.66 -39.78
N THR A 236 -18.23 4.69 -39.07
CA THR A 236 -19.68 4.49 -39.03
C THR A 236 -20.39 5.61 -38.26
N GLY A 237 -19.84 6.02 -37.11
CA GLY A 237 -20.45 7.00 -36.21
C GLY A 237 -20.43 8.44 -36.72
N ILE A 238 -19.39 8.83 -37.48
CA ILE A 238 -19.24 10.19 -38.02
C ILE A 238 -20.17 10.37 -39.23
N SER A 239 -20.18 9.42 -40.16
CA SER A 239 -21.00 9.46 -41.38
C SER A 239 -20.90 10.80 -42.15
N ASP A 240 -19.71 11.39 -42.21
CA ASP A 240 -19.41 12.65 -42.93
C ASP A 240 -18.55 12.34 -44.16
N PRO A 241 -18.99 12.67 -45.39
CA PRO A 241 -18.23 12.45 -46.62
C PRO A 241 -16.91 13.24 -46.72
N GLU A 242 -16.73 14.29 -45.91
CA GLU A 242 -15.49 15.09 -45.90
C GLU A 242 -14.39 14.49 -45.03
N VAL A 243 -14.71 13.49 -44.19
CA VAL A 243 -13.76 12.83 -43.28
C VAL A 243 -13.22 11.57 -43.93
N ASP A 244 -11.91 11.50 -44.12
CA ASP A 244 -11.25 10.35 -44.71
C ASP A 244 -10.64 9.39 -43.66
N GLU A 245 -10.01 8.30 -44.11
CA GLU A 245 -9.41 7.30 -43.21
C GLU A 245 -8.21 7.85 -42.43
N SER A 246 -7.50 8.84 -42.97
CA SER A 246 -6.39 9.51 -42.31
C SER A 246 -6.90 10.37 -41.15
N ASP A 247 -7.96 11.13 -41.35
CA ASP A 247 -8.59 11.94 -40.30
C ASP A 247 -9.05 11.07 -39.12
N ILE A 248 -9.65 9.91 -39.41
CA ILE A 248 -10.09 8.94 -38.38
C ILE A 248 -8.90 8.36 -37.62
N ALA A 249 -7.81 8.05 -38.33
CA ALA A 249 -6.61 7.51 -37.71
C ALA A 249 -5.93 8.54 -36.79
N GLU A 250 -5.80 9.79 -37.24
CA GLU A 250 -5.24 10.90 -36.46
C GLU A 250 -6.09 11.17 -35.21
N TYR A 251 -7.41 11.25 -35.36
CA TYR A 251 -8.31 11.45 -34.21
C TYR A 251 -8.25 10.30 -33.20
N LEU A 252 -8.13 9.04 -33.65
CA LEU A 252 -7.97 7.91 -32.74
C LEU A 252 -6.62 7.95 -32.02
N ASP A 253 -5.54 8.33 -32.72
CA ASP A 253 -4.22 8.49 -32.11
C ASP A 253 -4.24 9.62 -31.07
N ASP A 254 -4.94 10.74 -31.33
CA ASP A 254 -5.16 11.83 -30.37
C ASP A 254 -5.91 11.35 -29.12
N LEU A 255 -6.98 10.56 -29.28
CA LEU A 255 -7.73 9.99 -28.15
C LEU A 255 -6.87 9.03 -27.31
N ILE A 256 -5.93 8.31 -27.94
CA ILE A 256 -5.01 7.42 -27.26
C ILE A 256 -3.91 8.22 -26.55
N GLU A 257 -3.34 9.24 -27.20
CA GLU A 257 -2.33 10.11 -26.61
C GLU A 257 -2.88 10.88 -25.40
N ALA A 258 -4.12 11.38 -25.51
CA ALA A 258 -4.84 12.03 -24.43
C ALA A 258 -5.36 11.05 -23.35
N GLN A 259 -5.08 9.74 -23.48
CA GLN A 259 -5.52 8.68 -22.55
C GLN A 259 -7.03 8.58 -22.35
N VAL A 260 -7.85 9.01 -23.31
CA VAL A 260 -9.31 8.78 -23.31
C VAL A 260 -9.59 7.31 -23.57
N ILE A 261 -8.82 6.74 -24.51
CA ILE A 261 -8.83 5.34 -24.88
C ILE A 261 -7.44 4.77 -24.57
N GLU A 262 -7.38 3.81 -23.65
CA GLU A 262 -6.13 3.24 -23.16
C GLU A 262 -5.90 1.81 -23.69
N PRO A 263 -4.64 1.42 -23.98
CA PRO A 263 -4.34 0.05 -24.37
C PRO A 263 -4.54 -0.90 -23.18
N GLU A 264 -4.92 -2.13 -23.45
CA GLU A 264 -5.13 -3.13 -22.39
C GLU A 264 -3.84 -3.49 -21.62
N LEU A 265 -2.64 -3.00 -22.00
CA LEU A 265 -1.40 -3.30 -21.28
C LEU A 265 -1.16 -2.43 -20.04
N VAL A 266 -2.06 -1.49 -19.71
CA VAL A 266 -1.85 -0.68 -18.50
C VAL A 266 -1.87 -1.58 -17.24
N PRO A 267 -0.83 -1.51 -16.37
CA PRO A 267 -0.71 -2.37 -15.19
C PRO A 267 -1.80 -2.12 -14.16
N ALA A 268 -2.49 -3.18 -13.72
CA ALA A 268 -3.37 -3.12 -12.56
C ALA A 268 -2.58 -3.31 -11.26
N VAL A 269 -2.94 -2.57 -10.20
CA VAL A 269 -2.34 -2.72 -8.86
C VAL A 269 -3.12 -3.68 -7.96
N VAL A 270 -4.35 -4.04 -8.32
CA VAL A 270 -5.16 -5.03 -7.60
C VAL A 270 -5.39 -6.25 -8.50
N GLY A 271 -5.28 -7.45 -7.91
CA GLY A 271 -5.51 -8.71 -8.60
C GLY A 271 -4.21 -9.46 -8.89
N HIS A 272 -4.10 -10.01 -10.11
CA HIS A 272 -2.96 -10.83 -10.51
C HIS A 272 -1.69 -10.01 -10.66
N ASP A 273 -0.52 -10.65 -10.57
CA ASP A 273 0.77 -9.99 -10.78
C ASP A 273 0.83 -9.30 -12.17
N PRO A 274 1.27 -8.03 -12.28
CA PRO A 274 1.25 -7.29 -13.54
C PRO A 274 2.00 -7.99 -14.69
N LEU A 275 3.09 -8.71 -14.41
CA LEU A 275 3.81 -9.45 -15.45
C LEU A 275 2.98 -10.63 -15.97
N ASP A 276 2.20 -11.29 -15.11
CA ASP A 276 1.28 -12.36 -15.55
C ASP A 276 0.11 -11.78 -16.36
N GLN A 277 -0.38 -10.60 -15.97
CA GLN A 277 -1.42 -9.90 -16.74
C GLN A 277 -0.93 -9.53 -18.15
N MET A 278 0.25 -8.91 -18.26
CA MET A 278 0.84 -8.56 -19.56
C MET A 278 1.04 -9.80 -20.43
N LEU A 279 1.59 -10.88 -19.86
CA LEU A 279 1.79 -12.13 -20.59
C LEU A 279 0.46 -12.68 -21.11
N LYS A 280 -0.58 -12.72 -20.27
CA LYS A 280 -1.91 -13.20 -20.67
C LYS A 280 -2.53 -12.36 -21.81
N SER A 281 -2.30 -11.05 -21.81
CA SER A 281 -2.81 -10.17 -22.88
C SER A 281 -2.16 -10.45 -24.24
N ILE A 282 -0.88 -10.85 -24.30
CA ILE A 282 -0.16 -10.98 -25.57
C ILE A 282 0.16 -12.43 -26.00
N GLU A 283 0.10 -13.41 -25.09
CA GLU A 283 0.67 -14.75 -25.34
C GLU A 283 0.01 -15.53 -26.47
N ASN A 284 -1.27 -15.26 -26.75
CA ASN A 284 -2.04 -15.95 -27.80
C ASN A 284 -2.06 -15.18 -29.12
N ARG A 285 -1.23 -14.13 -29.27
CA ARG A 285 -1.19 -13.27 -30.45
C ARG A 285 0.06 -13.60 -31.25
N ALA A 286 -0.11 -14.28 -32.38
CA ALA A 286 1.01 -14.74 -33.21
C ALA A 286 2.00 -13.63 -33.59
N PRO A 287 1.58 -12.39 -33.92
CA PRO A 287 2.50 -11.29 -34.20
C PRO A 287 3.37 -10.87 -32.99
N LEU A 288 2.96 -11.21 -31.76
CA LEU A 288 3.62 -10.81 -30.52
C LEU A 288 4.39 -11.96 -29.85
N ALA A 289 4.71 -13.01 -30.60
CA ALA A 289 5.31 -14.24 -30.06
C ALA A 289 6.67 -14.01 -29.41
N GLU A 290 7.52 -13.12 -29.95
CA GLU A 290 8.84 -12.83 -29.37
C GLU A 290 8.74 -12.02 -28.07
N GLN A 291 7.85 -11.02 -28.02
CA GLN A 291 7.57 -10.25 -26.80
C GLN A 291 7.02 -11.19 -25.71
N ALA A 292 6.04 -12.05 -26.05
CA ALA A 292 5.48 -13.04 -25.14
C ALA A 292 6.53 -14.03 -24.64
N LYS A 293 7.47 -14.46 -25.50
CA LYS A 293 8.59 -15.33 -25.14
C LYS A 293 9.53 -14.65 -24.15
N GLY A 294 9.89 -13.38 -24.35
CA GLY A 294 10.70 -12.61 -23.41
C GLY A 294 10.03 -12.47 -22.04
N LEU A 295 8.72 -12.15 -22.01
CA LEU A 295 7.95 -12.07 -20.75
C LEU A 295 7.87 -13.42 -20.03
N ARG A 296 7.62 -14.51 -20.77
CA ARG A 296 7.59 -15.87 -20.23
C ARG A 296 8.96 -16.28 -19.67
N ARG A 297 10.04 -15.89 -20.35
CA ARG A 297 11.39 -16.16 -19.87
C ARG A 297 11.69 -15.38 -18.60
N LEU A 298 11.29 -14.12 -18.53
CA LEU A 298 11.43 -13.29 -17.33
C LEU A 298 10.69 -13.90 -16.14
N ARG A 299 9.43 -14.34 -16.32
CA ARG A 299 8.67 -15.04 -15.27
C ARG A 299 9.36 -16.33 -14.84
N THR A 300 9.92 -17.10 -15.78
CA THR A 300 10.64 -18.34 -15.48
C THR A 300 11.87 -18.07 -14.61
N GLU A 301 12.67 -17.05 -14.92
CA GLU A 301 13.83 -16.70 -14.11
C GLU A 301 13.44 -16.13 -12.73
N LEU A 302 12.32 -15.40 -12.63
CA LEU A 302 11.76 -14.98 -11.32
C LEU A 302 11.33 -16.17 -10.47
N ASN A 303 10.65 -17.16 -11.05
CA ASN A 303 10.24 -18.37 -10.33
C ASN A 303 11.47 -19.21 -9.91
N ARG A 304 12.49 -19.28 -10.78
CA ARG A 304 13.78 -19.91 -10.45
C ARG A 304 14.51 -19.17 -9.35
N LEU A 305 14.44 -17.84 -9.33
CA LEU A 305 14.94 -17.03 -8.24
C LEU A 305 14.18 -17.45 -6.96
N ASP A 306 12.85 -17.36 -6.93
CA ASP A 306 12.03 -17.69 -5.76
C ASP A 306 12.23 -19.10 -5.20
N SER A 307 12.49 -20.10 -6.06
CA SER A 307 12.72 -21.49 -5.61
C SER A 307 13.97 -21.70 -4.76
N HIS A 308 14.90 -20.74 -4.71
CA HIS A 308 16.06 -20.79 -3.81
C HIS A 308 15.69 -20.42 -2.35
N GLY A 309 14.51 -19.85 -2.11
CA GLY A 309 14.17 -19.24 -0.83
C GLY A 309 15.13 -18.10 -0.49
N VAL A 310 15.70 -18.12 0.72
CA VAL A 310 16.72 -17.15 1.15
C VAL A 310 18.12 -17.73 0.92
N GLY A 311 19.00 -16.93 0.33
CA GLY A 311 20.39 -17.29 0.05
C GLY A 311 20.65 -17.60 -1.41
N ALA A 312 19.92 -16.99 -2.33
CA ALA A 312 20.12 -17.17 -3.75
C ALA A 312 21.47 -16.64 -4.25
N PRO A 313 22.10 -17.35 -5.21
CA PRO A 313 23.37 -16.92 -5.76
C PRO A 313 23.21 -15.67 -6.63
N ALA A 314 24.30 -14.89 -6.74
CA ALA A 314 24.36 -13.70 -7.61
C ALA A 314 23.97 -14.01 -9.08
N ALA A 315 24.30 -15.21 -9.56
CA ALA A 315 23.99 -15.67 -10.90
C ALA A 315 22.47 -15.69 -11.20
N SER A 316 21.62 -15.95 -10.21
CA SER A 316 20.16 -15.93 -10.40
C SER A 316 19.64 -14.51 -10.69
N TYR A 317 20.20 -13.50 -10.02
CA TYR A 317 19.89 -12.09 -10.32
C TYR A 317 20.43 -11.66 -11.68
N ALA A 318 21.63 -12.13 -12.03
CA ALA A 318 22.22 -11.87 -13.34
C ALA A 318 21.37 -12.47 -14.48
N ALA A 319 20.76 -13.65 -14.28
CA ALA A 319 19.86 -14.26 -15.26
C ALA A 319 18.61 -13.40 -15.50
N VAL A 320 17.96 -12.93 -14.43
CA VAL A 320 16.82 -11.99 -14.54
C VAL A 320 17.25 -10.71 -15.26
N SER A 321 18.39 -10.14 -14.88
CA SER A 321 18.92 -8.94 -15.53
C SER A 321 19.26 -9.15 -17.01
N ALA A 322 19.74 -10.34 -17.39
CA ALA A 322 20.09 -10.65 -18.77
C ALA A 322 18.85 -10.73 -19.67
N VAL A 323 17.75 -11.29 -19.18
CA VAL A 323 16.46 -11.26 -19.89
C VAL A 323 15.96 -9.82 -20.02
N TRP A 324 16.01 -9.06 -18.93
CA TRP A 324 15.59 -7.65 -18.90
C TRP A 324 16.33 -6.78 -19.93
N THR A 325 17.66 -6.85 -19.96
CA THR A 325 18.46 -6.00 -20.86
C THR A 325 18.63 -6.58 -22.26
N GLY A 326 18.66 -7.91 -22.39
CA GLY A 326 18.97 -8.60 -23.64
C GLY A 326 17.72 -8.91 -24.46
N GLU A 327 16.82 -9.72 -23.92
CA GLU A 327 15.61 -10.17 -24.64
C GLU A 327 14.54 -9.08 -24.71
N LEU A 328 14.42 -8.25 -23.67
CA LEU A 328 13.43 -7.15 -23.61
C LEU A 328 14.03 -5.78 -23.95
N GLY A 329 15.34 -5.67 -24.17
CA GLY A 329 16.00 -4.44 -24.64
C GLY A 329 16.00 -3.26 -23.67
N LEU A 330 15.70 -3.47 -22.38
CA LEU A 330 15.55 -2.39 -21.40
C LEU A 330 16.88 -1.99 -20.74
N GLU A 331 16.95 -0.77 -20.21
CA GLU A 331 18.13 -0.29 -19.51
C GLU A 331 18.38 -1.05 -18.20
N LYS A 332 19.67 -1.25 -17.87
CA LYS A 332 20.07 -1.85 -16.60
C LYS A 332 19.67 -0.97 -15.42
N THR A 333 19.18 -1.60 -14.35
CA THR A 333 18.77 -0.92 -13.11
C THR A 333 19.15 -1.71 -11.86
N ASP A 334 19.55 -1.00 -10.80
CA ASP A 334 19.80 -1.58 -9.47
C ASP A 334 18.50 -1.81 -8.66
N ARG A 335 17.34 -1.41 -9.20
CA ARG A 335 16.03 -1.52 -8.53
C ARG A 335 15.03 -2.25 -9.40
N LEU A 336 15.44 -3.41 -9.90
CA LEU A 336 14.60 -4.23 -10.78
C LEU A 336 13.45 -4.91 -10.03
N LEU A 337 13.72 -5.35 -8.79
CA LEU A 337 12.85 -6.25 -8.05
C LEU A 337 12.32 -5.64 -6.76
N GLN A 338 11.08 -5.97 -6.45
CA GLN A 338 10.49 -5.89 -5.12
C GLN A 338 10.36 -7.31 -4.58
N VAL A 339 10.84 -7.53 -3.34
CA VAL A 339 10.82 -8.84 -2.70
C VAL A 339 10.11 -8.75 -1.36
N ASP A 340 9.23 -9.72 -1.12
CA ASP A 340 8.58 -9.96 0.16
C ASP A 340 8.92 -11.36 0.69
N LEU A 341 9.09 -11.47 2.01
CA LEU A 341 9.55 -12.69 2.69
C LEU A 341 8.44 -13.28 3.55
N PHE A 342 8.09 -14.53 3.27
CA PHE A 342 7.24 -15.35 4.12
C PHE A 342 8.09 -16.29 4.97
N LYS A 343 7.92 -16.20 6.28
CA LYS A 343 8.63 -17.01 7.27
C LYS A 343 7.68 -18.08 7.76
N GLU A 344 7.84 -19.30 7.25
CA GLU A 344 7.02 -20.42 7.70
C GLU A 344 7.20 -20.64 9.22
N ALA A 345 6.11 -20.98 9.90
CA ALA A 345 6.10 -21.31 11.32
C ALA A 345 5.77 -22.78 11.54
N THR A 346 6.42 -23.40 12.52
CA THR A 346 6.09 -24.77 12.94
C THR A 346 4.96 -24.79 13.95
N ASP A 347 4.90 -23.76 14.81
CA ASP A 347 3.80 -23.55 15.75
C ASP A 347 3.74 -22.06 16.11
N LEU A 348 2.68 -21.38 15.68
CA LEU A 348 2.50 -19.95 15.90
C LEU A 348 1.09 -19.66 16.39
N ARG A 349 0.98 -19.48 17.71
CA ARG A 349 -0.26 -19.28 18.45
C ARG A 349 -0.12 -18.18 19.49
N LEU A 350 -1.17 -17.39 19.67
CA LEU A 350 -1.35 -16.50 20.81
C LEU A 350 -2.50 -17.03 21.66
N SER A 351 -2.34 -17.00 22.98
CA SER A 351 -3.41 -17.35 23.90
C SER A 351 -4.53 -16.30 23.88
N ASP A 352 -5.76 -16.73 24.17
CA ASP A 352 -6.89 -15.81 24.37
C ASP A 352 -6.57 -14.75 25.43
N GLU A 353 -5.86 -15.11 26.50
CA GLU A 353 -5.40 -14.17 27.54
C GLU A 353 -4.57 -13.00 26.98
N VAL A 354 -3.64 -13.29 26.06
CA VAL A 354 -2.84 -12.23 25.41
C VAL A 354 -3.74 -11.36 24.53
N VAL A 355 -4.69 -11.96 23.81
CA VAL A 355 -5.63 -11.22 22.95
C VAL A 355 -6.54 -10.31 23.78
N GLU A 356 -7.08 -10.81 24.89
CA GLU A 356 -7.89 -10.03 25.81
C GLU A 356 -7.10 -8.85 26.39
N GLU A 357 -5.85 -9.07 26.79
CA GLU A 357 -4.98 -7.99 27.26
C GLU A 357 -4.71 -6.96 26.14
N VAL A 358 -4.51 -7.42 24.90
CA VAL A 358 -4.38 -6.53 23.72
C VAL A 358 -5.64 -5.69 23.50
N ILE A 359 -6.84 -6.23 23.73
CA ILE A 359 -8.09 -5.46 23.60
C ILE A 359 -8.23 -4.50 24.79
N ARG A 360 -7.92 -4.96 26.01
CA ARG A 360 -7.99 -4.18 27.25
C ARG A 360 -7.11 -2.93 27.19
N GLY A 361 -5.87 -3.04 26.75
CA GLY A 361 -4.97 -1.87 26.67
C GLY A 361 -5.33 -0.87 25.55
N ALA A 362 -6.24 -1.19 24.62
CA ALA A 362 -6.77 -0.21 23.68
C ALA A 362 -7.77 0.76 24.35
N GLU A 363 -8.39 0.38 25.47
CA GLU A 363 -9.43 1.16 26.13
C GLU A 363 -8.92 2.48 26.73
N PRO A 364 -7.80 2.52 27.48
CA PRO A 364 -7.24 3.79 27.93
C PRO A 364 -6.89 4.71 26.75
N LEU A 365 -6.30 4.19 25.68
CA LEU A 365 -5.96 4.99 24.49
C LEU A 365 -7.20 5.61 23.84
N TRP A 366 -8.29 4.85 23.74
CA TRP A 366 -9.56 5.35 23.23
C TRP A 366 -10.17 6.42 24.14
N ARG A 367 -10.12 6.24 25.47
CA ARG A 367 -10.63 7.22 26.44
C ARG A 367 -9.88 8.56 26.38
N LEU A 368 -8.59 8.53 26.04
CA LEU A 368 -7.76 9.72 25.87
C LEU A 368 -7.91 10.37 24.49
N ALA A 369 -8.43 9.65 23.50
CA ALA A 369 -8.49 10.12 22.13
C ALA A 369 -9.59 11.17 21.95
N ALA A 370 -9.19 12.43 21.75
CA ALA A 370 -10.10 13.50 21.35
C ALA A 370 -10.61 13.27 19.91
N PRO A 371 -11.81 13.78 19.57
CA PRO A 371 -12.30 13.76 18.19
C PRO A 371 -11.32 14.45 17.25
N VAL A 372 -10.95 13.75 16.18
CA VAL A 372 -10.15 14.35 15.11
C VAL A 372 -11.04 15.37 14.38
N ALA A 373 -10.51 16.57 14.13
CA ALA A 373 -11.21 17.57 13.33
C ALA A 373 -11.58 16.97 11.97
N ASP A 374 -12.85 17.06 11.59
CA ASP A 374 -13.35 16.53 10.32
C ASP A 374 -12.63 17.20 9.14
N PRO A 375 -11.74 16.48 8.42
CA PRO A 375 -10.96 17.08 7.34
C PRO A 375 -11.83 17.49 6.15
N LEU A 376 -13.07 16.98 6.07
CA LEU A 376 -14.02 17.28 5.00
C LEU A 376 -15.04 18.35 5.41
N ARG A 377 -14.89 19.00 6.58
CA ARG A 377 -15.88 19.96 7.08
C ARG A 377 -16.18 21.07 6.08
N GLU A 378 -15.15 21.75 5.59
CA GLU A 378 -15.30 22.83 4.61
C GLU A 378 -15.97 22.32 3.32
N LEU A 379 -15.60 21.12 2.87
CA LEU A 379 -16.19 20.51 1.68
C LEU A 379 -17.68 20.22 1.87
N LYS A 380 -18.08 19.72 3.04
CA LYS A 380 -19.49 19.45 3.39
C LYS A 380 -20.31 20.74 3.44
N ASP A 381 -19.74 21.81 3.97
CA ASP A 381 -20.43 23.11 4.05
C ASP A 381 -20.64 23.70 2.66
N ARG A 382 -19.62 23.68 1.80
CA ARG A 382 -19.72 24.11 0.39
C ARG A 382 -20.67 23.22 -0.43
N PHE A 383 -20.67 21.91 -0.18
CA PHE A 383 -21.62 21.00 -0.83
C PHE A 383 -23.06 21.33 -0.45
N ARG A 384 -23.32 21.58 0.84
CA ARG A 384 -24.65 21.93 1.34
C ARG A 384 -25.14 23.25 0.76
N GLU A 385 -24.27 24.25 0.65
CA GLU A 385 -24.62 25.55 0.07
C GLU A 385 -24.97 25.44 -1.42
N ARG A 386 -24.24 24.61 -2.16
CA ARG A 386 -24.41 24.50 -3.62
C ARG A 386 -25.51 23.53 -4.05
N TYR A 387 -25.55 22.34 -3.45
CA TYR A 387 -26.39 21.23 -3.88
C TYR A 387 -27.51 20.90 -2.88
N GLU A 388 -27.54 21.55 -1.71
CA GLU A 388 -28.52 21.30 -0.66
C GLU A 388 -28.63 19.80 -0.30
N ALA A 389 -29.81 19.21 -0.51
CA ALA A 389 -30.09 17.79 -0.29
C ALA A 389 -30.05 16.94 -1.58
N GLN A 390 -29.60 17.52 -2.70
CA GLN A 390 -29.54 16.83 -3.97
C GLN A 390 -28.50 15.70 -3.93
N GLU A 391 -28.77 14.70 -4.75
CA GLU A 391 -27.84 13.63 -5.07
C GLU A 391 -27.27 13.90 -6.46
N VAL A 392 -25.94 14.00 -6.54
CA VAL A 392 -25.21 14.56 -7.68
C VAL A 392 -24.15 13.56 -8.14
N PRO A 393 -23.83 13.45 -9.43
CA PRO A 393 -22.70 12.64 -9.89
C PRO A 393 -21.40 12.99 -9.16
N LEU A 394 -20.62 11.98 -8.74
CA LEU A 394 -19.40 12.21 -7.96
C LEU A 394 -18.39 13.06 -8.75
N ALA A 395 -18.21 12.74 -10.04
CA ALA A 395 -17.34 13.49 -10.93
C ALA A 395 -17.77 14.96 -11.05
N GLU A 396 -19.07 15.22 -11.27
CA GLU A 396 -19.63 16.58 -11.39
C GLU A 396 -19.47 17.38 -10.08
N ALA A 397 -19.76 16.77 -8.94
CA ALA A 397 -19.72 17.45 -7.65
C ALA A 397 -18.31 17.95 -7.29
N PHE A 398 -17.28 17.19 -7.66
CA PHE A 398 -15.89 17.47 -7.31
C PHE A 398 -15.01 17.87 -8.50
N ASP A 399 -15.64 18.19 -9.64
CA ASP A 399 -14.96 18.83 -10.77
C ASP A 399 -14.29 20.14 -10.31
N PRO A 400 -13.01 20.37 -10.67
CA PRO A 400 -12.25 21.53 -10.20
C PRO A 400 -12.70 22.86 -10.81
N GLU A 401 -13.33 22.85 -11.98
CA GLU A 401 -13.76 24.06 -12.69
C GLU A 401 -15.25 24.33 -12.52
N ARG A 402 -16.07 23.28 -12.62
CA ARG A 402 -17.53 23.35 -12.61
C ARG A 402 -18.13 23.01 -11.26
N GLY A 403 -17.49 22.16 -10.47
CA GLY A 403 -17.99 21.65 -9.20
C GLY A 403 -17.48 22.40 -7.98
N LEU A 404 -17.17 21.66 -6.92
CA LEU A 404 -16.54 22.19 -5.71
C LEU A 404 -15.00 22.12 -5.75
N GLY A 405 -14.44 21.28 -6.63
CA GLY A 405 -13.06 20.83 -6.50
C GLY A 405 -12.77 20.16 -5.15
N MET A 406 -11.52 19.73 -4.96
CA MET A 406 -11.06 19.17 -3.69
C MET A 406 -10.37 20.26 -2.84
N PRO A 407 -10.71 20.42 -1.53
CA PRO A 407 -10.05 21.39 -0.67
C PRO A 407 -8.58 21.01 -0.45
N GLY A 408 -7.70 22.02 -0.48
CA GLY A 408 -6.27 21.85 -0.22
C GLY A 408 -5.96 21.70 1.28
N ALA A 409 -5.60 20.49 1.68
CA ALA A 409 -4.65 20.23 2.77
C ALA A 409 -3.97 18.87 2.51
N ASN A 410 -2.66 18.89 2.27
CA ASN A 410 -1.74 17.74 2.03
C ASN A 410 -1.74 17.06 0.64
N LEU A 411 -2.67 17.36 -0.26
CA LEU A 411 -2.47 17.13 -1.69
C LEU A 411 -1.80 18.38 -2.26
N LYS A 412 -0.60 18.25 -2.87
CA LYS A 412 -0.05 19.35 -3.69
C LYS A 412 -1.18 19.82 -4.63
N PRO A 413 -1.42 21.13 -4.81
CA PRO A 413 -2.47 21.60 -5.69
C PRO A 413 -2.32 20.94 -7.07
N THR A 414 -3.27 20.07 -7.41
CA THR A 414 -3.38 19.38 -8.71
C THR A 414 -4.20 20.19 -9.71
N GLY A 415 -4.56 21.43 -9.39
CA GLY A 415 -5.01 22.37 -10.40
C GLY A 415 -3.91 22.61 -11.44
N PRO A 416 -4.26 22.99 -12.68
CA PRO A 416 -3.27 23.39 -13.66
C PRO A 416 -2.45 24.54 -13.08
N LYS A 417 -1.18 24.29 -12.74
CA LYS A 417 -0.19 25.36 -12.73
C LYS A 417 -0.07 25.81 -14.17
N SER A 418 -0.95 26.73 -14.58
CA SER A 418 -0.77 27.49 -15.81
C SER A 418 0.70 27.93 -15.86
N PRO A 419 1.38 27.84 -17.02
CA PRO A 419 2.75 28.34 -17.16
C PRO A 419 2.90 29.79 -16.69
N LEU A 420 1.81 30.57 -16.71
CA LEU A 420 1.73 31.95 -16.23
C LEU A 420 1.81 32.07 -14.69
N LEU A 421 1.49 31.00 -13.96
CA LEU A 421 1.52 30.91 -12.50
C LEU A 421 2.77 30.19 -11.97
N ALA A 422 3.69 29.78 -12.87
CA ALA A 422 4.94 29.15 -12.50
C ALA A 422 5.83 30.15 -11.73
N GLY A 423 6.17 29.83 -10.48
CA GLY A 423 7.00 30.67 -9.62
C GLY A 423 6.23 31.58 -8.65
N LEU A 424 4.90 31.58 -8.70
CA LEU A 424 4.06 32.22 -7.68
C LEU A 424 3.79 31.24 -6.53
N ASP A 425 4.27 31.59 -5.34
CA ASP A 425 3.93 30.89 -4.10
C ASP A 425 2.63 31.47 -3.55
N PHE A 426 1.54 30.74 -3.72
CA PHE A 426 0.23 31.15 -3.18
C PHE A 426 0.09 30.91 -1.68
N GLY A 427 1.10 30.32 -1.04
CA GLY A 427 0.99 29.85 0.32
C GLY A 427 -0.06 28.74 0.43
N ALA A 428 0.26 27.65 1.13
CA ALA A 428 -0.84 26.93 1.75
C ALA A 428 -1.53 27.95 2.69
N PRO A 429 -2.88 28.07 2.72
CA PRO A 429 -3.51 28.65 3.88
C PRO A 429 -2.93 27.86 5.04
N GLY A 430 -2.16 28.54 5.87
CA GLY A 430 -1.64 27.98 7.09
C GLY A 430 -2.85 27.67 7.93
N GLY A 431 -3.45 26.51 7.70
CA GLY A 431 -4.19 25.77 8.70
C GLY A 431 -3.17 25.48 9.79
N ARG A 432 -2.90 26.50 10.61
CA ARG A 432 -2.86 26.28 12.04
C ARG A 432 -4.11 25.44 12.26
N VAL A 433 -3.91 24.14 12.40
CA VAL A 433 -4.70 23.39 13.38
C VAL A 433 -4.60 24.30 14.59
N ALA A 434 -5.66 25.08 14.82
CA ALA A 434 -5.80 25.76 16.08
C ALA A 434 -5.56 24.62 17.07
N PRO A 435 -4.53 24.69 17.94
CA PRO A 435 -4.30 23.63 18.91
C PRO A 435 -5.65 23.41 19.57
N GLY A 436 -6.24 22.23 19.30
CA GLY A 436 -7.62 21.93 19.65
C GLY A 436 -7.71 21.98 21.15
N GLY A 437 -8.12 23.14 21.68
CA GLY A 437 -7.86 23.52 23.06
C GLY A 437 -6.36 23.54 23.40
N ARG A 438 -5.93 24.47 24.23
CA ARG A 438 -4.89 24.11 25.20
C ARG A 438 -5.57 23.14 26.16
N GLY A 439 -5.65 21.87 25.77
CA GLY A 439 -6.30 20.84 26.57
C GLY A 439 -5.52 20.62 27.87
N THR A 440 -6.22 20.25 28.92
CA THR A 440 -5.73 19.84 30.25
C THR A 440 -4.70 18.70 30.23
N PHE A 441 -4.44 18.09 29.08
CA PHE A 441 -3.59 16.92 28.92
C PHE A 441 -2.11 17.18 29.28
N PRO A 442 -1.41 18.22 28.72
CA PRO A 442 -0.03 18.47 29.08
C PRO A 442 0.11 18.96 30.52
N GLU A 443 -0.89 19.67 31.05
CA GLU A 443 -0.89 20.19 32.43
C GLU A 443 -1.06 19.06 33.45
N ALA A 444 -2.06 18.19 33.30
CA ALA A 444 -2.25 17.06 34.21
C ALA A 444 -1.10 16.03 34.16
N VAL A 445 -0.50 15.80 32.98
CA VAL A 445 0.70 14.98 32.86
C VAL A 445 1.92 15.67 33.50
N ALA A 446 2.08 16.98 33.31
CA ALA A 446 3.16 17.74 33.94
C ALA A 446 3.02 17.77 35.46
N ASP A 447 1.82 18.01 36.00
CA ASP A 447 1.54 17.99 37.44
C ASP A 447 1.89 16.63 38.04
N ARG A 448 1.42 15.54 37.40
CA ARG A 448 1.76 14.17 37.84
C ARG A 448 3.24 13.86 37.73
N PHE A 449 3.96 14.48 36.80
CA PHE A 449 5.41 14.35 36.68
C PHE A 449 6.14 15.13 37.78
N LEU A 450 5.69 16.35 38.09
CA LEU A 450 6.27 17.24 39.10
C LEU A 450 6.03 16.74 40.53
N ASP A 451 4.89 16.11 40.80
CA ASP A 451 4.53 15.54 42.11
C ASP A 451 5.41 14.37 42.55
N ARG A 452 6.25 13.82 41.65
CA ARG A 452 7.10 12.65 41.92
C ARG A 452 8.41 12.97 42.64
N GLY A 453 8.71 14.24 42.87
CA GLY A 453 9.92 14.68 43.56
C GLY A 453 11.20 14.54 42.72
N PRO A 454 12.40 14.64 43.33
CA PRO A 454 13.66 14.82 42.61
C PRO A 454 14.19 13.57 41.90
N ASN A 455 13.70 12.38 42.22
CA ASN A 455 14.11 11.10 41.62
C ASN A 455 12.87 10.27 41.22
N PRO A 456 12.09 10.71 40.23
CA PRO A 456 10.89 10.00 39.82
C PRO A 456 11.24 8.64 39.18
N PRO A 457 10.39 7.61 39.35
CA PRO A 457 10.52 6.40 38.55
C PRO A 457 10.38 6.72 37.05
N ALA A 458 11.08 5.97 36.20
CA ALA A 458 11.11 6.18 34.75
C ALA A 458 9.77 5.89 34.04
N VAL A 459 8.78 5.36 34.76
CA VAL A 459 7.46 4.99 34.24
C VAL A 459 6.39 5.91 34.81
N LEU A 460 5.56 6.47 33.94
CA LEU A 460 4.33 7.16 34.31
C LEU A 460 3.17 6.18 34.20
N GLU A 461 2.61 5.78 35.35
CA GLU A 461 1.43 4.91 35.39
C GLU A 461 0.19 5.74 35.10
N LEU A 462 -0.63 5.27 34.14
CA LEU A 462 -1.99 5.76 33.94
C LEU A 462 -2.93 4.95 34.83
N ASP A 463 -3.05 5.39 36.08
CA ASP A 463 -4.09 4.93 36.98
C ASP A 463 -5.47 5.51 36.60
N ASP A 464 -6.54 4.98 37.20
CA ASP A 464 -7.91 5.41 36.92
C ASP A 464 -8.13 6.91 37.21
N GLU A 465 -7.49 7.46 38.25
CA GLU A 465 -7.61 8.88 38.61
C GLU A 465 -7.00 9.78 37.54
N LEU A 466 -5.79 9.45 37.05
CA LEU A 466 -5.16 10.19 35.97
C LEU A 466 -5.94 10.00 34.66
N LEU A 467 -6.41 8.80 34.37
CA LEU A 467 -7.19 8.51 33.17
C LEU A 467 -8.53 9.26 33.15
N ASP A 468 -9.22 9.37 34.28
CA ASP A 468 -10.46 10.14 34.43
C ASP A 468 -10.22 11.64 34.21
N ARG A 469 -9.11 12.18 34.74
CA ARG A 469 -8.72 13.59 34.53
C ARG A 469 -8.33 13.90 33.08
N LEU A 470 -7.70 12.94 32.40
CA LEU A 470 -7.24 13.08 31.02
C LEU A 470 -8.30 12.69 29.97
N ALA A 471 -9.38 12.03 30.40
CA ALA A 471 -10.40 11.53 29.48
C ALA A 471 -10.98 12.67 28.64
N ALA A 472 -11.09 12.42 27.32
CA ALA A 472 -11.72 13.38 26.43
C ALA A 472 -13.22 13.51 26.79
N SER A 473 -13.71 14.76 26.82
CA SER A 473 -15.12 15.05 27.11
C SER A 473 -16.08 14.50 26.05
N GLU A 474 -15.60 14.41 24.81
CA GLU A 474 -16.26 13.75 23.69
C GLU A 474 -15.36 12.64 23.16
N ARG A 475 -15.95 11.51 22.75
CA ARG A 475 -15.21 10.34 22.26
C ARG A 475 -15.54 10.07 20.80
N SER A 476 -14.52 9.73 20.03
CA SER A 476 -14.71 9.17 18.69
C SER A 476 -15.31 7.77 18.80
N ARG A 477 -16.22 7.41 17.89
CA ARG A 477 -16.67 6.01 17.75
C ARG A 477 -15.49 5.17 17.23
N LEU A 478 -15.24 4.02 17.86
CA LEU A 478 -14.29 3.06 17.30
C LEU A 478 -14.87 2.40 16.05
N PRO A 479 -14.04 2.12 15.04
CA PRO A 479 -14.51 1.43 13.84
C PRO A 479 -14.97 0.01 14.17
N ASP A 480 -15.97 -0.46 13.44
CA ASP A 480 -16.58 -1.78 13.69
C ASP A 480 -15.60 -2.94 13.41
N ALA A 481 -14.57 -2.70 12.58
CA ALA A 481 -13.43 -3.59 12.38
C ALA A 481 -12.10 -2.81 12.42
N LEU A 482 -11.10 -3.38 13.09
CA LEU A 482 -9.80 -2.76 13.32
C LEU A 482 -8.67 -3.79 13.41
N ALA A 483 -7.44 -3.30 13.34
CA ALA A 483 -6.22 -4.03 13.66
C ALA A 483 -5.41 -3.29 14.72
N ILE A 484 -4.82 -4.05 15.64
CA ILE A 484 -3.97 -3.50 16.71
C ILE A 484 -2.53 -3.98 16.47
N HIS A 485 -1.58 -3.05 16.47
CA HIS A 485 -0.17 -3.33 16.25
C HIS A 485 0.58 -3.21 17.59
N ILE A 486 1.23 -4.29 18.01
CA ILE A 486 1.87 -4.42 19.31
C ILE A 486 3.21 -5.15 19.22
N ASP A 487 4.07 -4.96 20.22
CA ASP A 487 5.12 -5.93 20.56
C ASP A 487 4.73 -6.68 21.85
N LEU A 488 4.92 -7.99 21.85
CA LEU A 488 4.80 -8.84 23.03
C LEU A 488 6.17 -9.08 23.64
N LEU A 489 6.34 -8.72 24.91
CA LEU A 489 7.60 -8.79 25.65
C LEU A 489 7.46 -9.72 26.84
N ALA A 490 8.28 -10.78 26.89
CA ALA A 490 8.32 -11.73 28.00
C ALA A 490 9.70 -12.40 28.08
N ALA A 491 10.04 -12.97 29.25
CA ALA A 491 11.28 -13.72 29.42
C ALA A 491 11.26 -15.08 28.70
N SER A 492 10.08 -15.72 28.61
CA SER A 492 9.87 -16.98 27.92
C SER A 492 8.39 -17.20 27.57
N GLU A 493 8.07 -18.26 26.82
CA GLU A 493 6.67 -18.66 26.56
C GLU A 493 5.95 -19.07 27.85
N GLU A 494 6.67 -19.66 28.81
CA GLU A 494 6.14 -20.01 30.13
C GLU A 494 5.78 -18.77 30.95
N ALA A 495 6.58 -17.71 30.85
CA ALA A 495 6.29 -16.42 31.51
C ALA A 495 5.00 -15.80 30.94
N VAL A 496 4.79 -15.86 29.62
CA VAL A 496 3.52 -15.44 29.00
C VAL A 496 2.36 -16.25 29.57
N GLN A 497 2.51 -17.58 29.67
CA GLN A 497 1.46 -18.46 30.17
C GLN A 497 1.13 -18.24 31.66
N SER A 498 2.06 -17.69 32.44
CA SER A 498 1.83 -17.31 33.84
C SER A 498 1.39 -15.85 34.03
N GLY A 499 1.12 -15.13 32.94
CA GLY A 499 0.73 -13.71 32.97
C GLY A 499 1.88 -12.72 33.18
N ASP A 500 3.15 -13.17 33.17
CA ASP A 500 4.33 -12.31 33.30
C ASP A 500 4.84 -11.87 31.91
N PHE A 501 4.06 -10.98 31.29
CA PHE A 501 4.40 -10.36 30.01
C PHE A 501 4.01 -8.88 29.99
N ARG A 502 4.51 -8.17 28.98
CA ARG A 502 4.15 -6.78 28.69
C ARG A 502 3.78 -6.62 27.23
N ILE A 503 2.86 -5.71 26.96
CA ILE A 503 2.47 -5.31 25.61
C ILE A 503 2.92 -3.87 25.39
N LEU A 504 3.71 -3.66 24.34
CA LEU A 504 4.00 -2.31 23.84
C LEU A 504 3.03 -1.99 22.70
N TYR A 505 2.13 -1.03 22.92
CA TYR A 505 1.20 -0.58 21.89
C TYR A 505 1.83 0.41 20.92
N HIS A 506 1.77 0.10 19.63
CA HIS A 506 2.15 1.03 18.57
C HIS A 506 0.95 1.81 18.01
N GLY A 507 -0.24 1.20 18.06
CA GLY A 507 -1.47 1.86 17.66
C GLY A 507 -2.52 0.90 17.12
N THR A 508 -3.67 1.49 16.81
CA THR A 508 -4.85 0.82 16.27
C THR A 508 -5.18 1.46 14.92
N GLY A 509 -5.49 0.64 13.91
CA GLY A 509 -5.82 1.10 12.55
C GLY A 509 -7.13 0.49 12.05
N GLY A 510 -7.76 1.16 11.08
CA GLY A 510 -9.03 0.77 10.47
C GLY A 510 -9.98 1.95 10.27
N PRO A 511 -11.16 1.72 9.68
CA PRO A 511 -11.58 0.47 9.05
C PRO A 511 -10.95 0.29 7.64
N SER A 512 -10.69 -0.93 7.17
CA SER A 512 -10.86 -2.21 7.87
C SER A 512 -9.60 -2.62 8.63
N GLY A 513 -9.66 -3.72 9.39
CA GLY A 513 -8.48 -4.34 10.00
C GLY A 513 -7.48 -4.94 9.00
N ALA A 514 -7.80 -4.96 7.70
CA ALA A 514 -6.95 -5.54 6.66
C ALA A 514 -5.97 -4.55 6.00
N GLN A 515 -6.03 -3.25 6.32
CA GLN A 515 -5.25 -2.19 5.65
C GLN A 515 -3.74 -2.50 5.55
N MET A 516 -3.17 -3.13 6.59
CA MET A 516 -1.74 -3.45 6.65
C MET A 516 -1.39 -4.87 6.16
N LEU A 517 -2.38 -5.65 5.71
CA LEU A 517 -2.24 -7.07 5.37
C LEU A 517 -2.32 -7.35 3.86
N GLY A 518 -3.00 -6.50 3.09
CA GLY A 518 -3.28 -6.72 1.67
C GLY A 518 -2.04 -7.13 0.85
N ARG A 519 -0.93 -6.40 0.99
CA ARG A 519 0.33 -6.69 0.28
C ARG A 519 0.87 -8.10 0.52
N PHE A 520 0.62 -8.67 1.68
CA PHE A 520 1.16 -9.97 2.07
C PHE A 520 0.25 -11.13 1.70
N CYS A 521 -0.97 -10.87 1.23
CA CYS A 521 -1.94 -11.92 0.90
C CYS A 521 -1.49 -12.82 -0.27
N ASP A 522 -0.58 -12.36 -1.12
CA ASP A 522 0.04 -13.19 -2.18
C ASP A 522 1.12 -14.16 -1.66
N LEU A 523 1.55 -14.02 -0.41
CA LEU A 523 2.62 -14.84 0.16
C LEU A 523 2.15 -16.19 0.71
N ASP A 524 0.88 -16.26 1.09
CA ASP A 524 0.29 -17.43 1.71
C ASP A 524 -1.23 -17.47 1.50
N PRO A 525 -1.78 -18.53 0.87
CA PRO A 525 -3.23 -18.65 0.66
C PRO A 525 -4.03 -18.60 1.97
N GLY A 526 -3.49 -19.14 3.07
CA GLY A 526 -4.12 -19.09 4.38
C GLY A 526 -4.29 -17.66 4.91
N LEU A 527 -3.32 -16.78 4.66
CA LEU A 527 -3.45 -15.35 4.97
C LEU A 527 -4.57 -14.69 4.16
N LEU A 528 -4.61 -14.94 2.85
CA LEU A 528 -5.65 -14.40 1.97
C LEU A 528 -7.05 -14.82 2.43
N ASP A 529 -7.23 -16.10 2.79
CA ASP A 529 -8.50 -16.63 3.26
C ASP A 529 -8.90 -16.02 4.61
N ASN A 530 -7.96 -15.88 5.54
CA ASN A 530 -8.20 -15.21 6.83
C ASN A 530 -8.59 -13.74 6.65
N VAL A 531 -7.91 -13.01 5.77
CA VAL A 531 -8.23 -11.61 5.46
C VAL A 531 -9.61 -11.50 4.82
N ARG A 532 -9.94 -12.34 3.84
CA ARG A 532 -11.28 -12.37 3.24
C ARG A 532 -12.37 -12.71 4.25
N SER A 533 -12.10 -13.64 5.16
CA SER A 533 -13.02 -14.00 6.24
C SER A 533 -13.29 -12.80 7.17
N HIS A 534 -12.24 -12.09 7.59
CA HIS A 534 -12.37 -10.86 8.39
C HIS A 534 -13.20 -9.79 7.66
N LEU A 535 -12.93 -9.55 6.38
CA LEU A 535 -13.64 -8.55 5.58
C LEU A 535 -15.12 -8.90 5.38
N ARG A 536 -15.46 -10.18 5.24
CA ARG A 536 -16.85 -10.65 5.19
C ARG A 536 -17.58 -10.50 6.53
N GLN A 537 -16.87 -10.70 7.64
CA GLN A 537 -17.44 -10.45 8.97
C GLN A 537 -17.73 -8.96 9.18
N GLU A 538 -16.84 -8.08 8.72
CA GLU A 538 -17.08 -6.63 8.69
C GLU A 538 -18.28 -6.26 7.82
N GLU A 539 -18.36 -6.81 6.60
CA GLU A 539 -19.49 -6.61 5.67
C GLU A 539 -20.83 -7.00 6.31
N ALA A 540 -20.87 -8.11 7.06
CA ALA A 540 -22.07 -8.58 7.74
C ALA A 540 -22.60 -7.62 8.83
N LEU A 541 -21.79 -6.67 9.30
CA LEU A 541 -22.23 -5.65 10.28
C LEU A 541 -23.04 -4.52 9.62
N ALA A 542 -22.98 -4.38 8.30
CA ALA A 542 -23.73 -3.37 7.54
C ALA A 542 -24.30 -3.99 6.26
N PRO A 543 -25.34 -4.86 6.36
CA PRO A 543 -25.87 -5.63 5.23
C PRO A 543 -26.52 -4.78 4.13
N ASP A 544 -26.88 -3.54 4.44
CA ASP A 544 -27.45 -2.58 3.48
C ASP A 544 -26.38 -1.75 2.76
N ASP A 545 -25.10 -1.82 3.17
CA ASP A 545 -23.99 -1.07 2.57
C ASP A 545 -23.15 -1.98 1.65
N LEU A 546 -22.77 -1.48 0.47
CA LEU A 546 -21.86 -2.17 -0.43
C LEU A 546 -20.40 -1.82 -0.11
N PHE A 547 -19.61 -2.83 0.27
CA PHE A 547 -18.18 -2.65 0.53
C PHE A 547 -17.36 -2.84 -0.75
N VAL A 548 -16.54 -1.85 -1.05
CA VAL A 548 -15.69 -1.83 -2.24
C VAL A 548 -14.23 -1.71 -1.82
N GLU A 549 -13.34 -2.35 -2.57
CA GLU A 549 -11.91 -2.03 -2.48
C GLU A 549 -11.53 -1.03 -3.57
N VAL A 550 -10.81 0.03 -3.19
CA VAL A 550 -10.36 1.04 -4.15
C VAL A 550 -9.07 0.56 -4.81
N ALA A 551 -9.08 0.52 -6.15
CA ALA A 551 -7.92 0.29 -6.99
C ALA A 551 -7.48 1.62 -7.59
N HIS A 552 -6.30 2.08 -7.17
CA HIS A 552 -5.69 3.33 -7.64
C HIS A 552 -4.19 3.13 -7.71
N THR A 553 -3.58 3.54 -8.82
CA THR A 553 -2.12 3.48 -9.01
C THR A 553 -1.46 4.73 -8.42
N PRO A 554 -0.80 4.64 -7.25
CA PRO A 554 -0.25 5.82 -6.57
C PRO A 554 1.09 6.25 -7.18
N GLU A 555 1.53 7.45 -6.81
CA GLU A 555 2.81 8.00 -7.24
C GLU A 555 4.02 7.22 -6.67
N GLY A 556 5.10 7.16 -7.46
CA GLY A 556 6.40 6.65 -7.04
C GLY A 556 6.37 5.20 -6.55
N ARG A 557 7.18 4.91 -5.51
CA ARG A 557 7.35 3.53 -5.00
C ARG A 557 6.21 3.06 -4.08
N VAL A 558 5.23 3.91 -3.79
CA VAL A 558 4.03 3.54 -3.02
C VAL A 558 3.25 2.45 -3.76
N GLY A 559 3.35 2.39 -5.09
CA GLY A 559 2.75 1.34 -5.92
C GLY A 559 3.15 -0.09 -5.51
N ASN A 560 4.40 -0.28 -5.08
CA ASN A 560 4.88 -1.58 -4.58
C ASN A 560 4.27 -1.97 -3.24
N VAL A 561 3.68 -1.03 -2.51
CA VAL A 561 3.07 -1.24 -1.19
C VAL A 561 1.59 -1.56 -1.30
N VAL A 562 0.90 -0.96 -2.28
CA VAL A 562 -0.55 -1.15 -2.46
C VAL A 562 -0.92 -2.37 -3.30
N ARG A 563 0.07 -2.97 -3.99
CA ARG A 563 -0.15 -4.17 -4.82
C ARG A 563 -0.61 -5.34 -3.96
N ARG A 564 -1.72 -5.95 -4.34
CA ARG A 564 -2.37 -7.03 -3.59
C ARG A 564 -3.32 -7.84 -4.48
N PRO A 565 -3.66 -9.09 -4.11
CA PRO A 565 -4.76 -9.80 -4.74
C PRO A 565 -6.10 -9.14 -4.39
N HIS A 566 -7.17 -9.50 -5.12
CA HIS A 566 -8.52 -9.07 -4.75
C HIS A 566 -8.90 -9.63 -3.38
N ILE A 567 -9.28 -8.75 -2.47
CA ILE A 567 -9.69 -9.08 -1.10
C ILE A 567 -11.18 -8.81 -0.85
N ARG A 568 -11.86 -8.10 -1.76
CA ARG A 568 -13.33 -7.91 -1.76
C ARG A 568 -13.99 -8.36 -3.06
N GLU A 569 -15.31 -8.52 -3.00
CA GLU A 569 -16.11 -8.91 -4.16
C GLU A 569 -16.36 -7.78 -5.15
N VAL A 570 -16.22 -6.52 -4.76
CA VAL A 570 -16.36 -5.38 -5.66
C VAL A 570 -15.14 -4.48 -5.58
N GLU A 571 -14.64 -4.09 -6.74
CA GLU A 571 -13.53 -3.16 -6.89
C GLU A 571 -14.03 -1.84 -7.50
N LEU A 572 -13.68 -0.71 -6.87
CA LEU A 572 -13.82 0.62 -7.46
C LEU A 572 -12.51 0.99 -8.17
N SER A 573 -12.54 1.01 -9.50
CA SER A 573 -11.38 1.36 -10.33
C SER A 573 -11.31 2.89 -10.49
N CYS A 574 -10.17 3.48 -10.10
CA CYS A 574 -9.90 4.91 -10.21
C CYS A 574 -8.42 5.11 -10.61
N ALA A 575 -8.11 4.98 -11.91
CA ALA A 575 -6.76 4.78 -12.43
C ALA A 575 -6.12 3.49 -11.84
N GLY A 576 -6.95 2.47 -11.66
CA GLY A 576 -6.58 1.15 -11.15
C GLY A 576 -6.44 0.10 -12.25
N HIS A 577 -6.99 0.39 -13.43
CA HIS A 577 -7.04 -0.45 -14.63
C HIS A 577 -7.55 -1.86 -14.32
N SER A 578 -8.68 -1.91 -13.61
CA SER A 578 -9.30 -3.15 -13.15
C SER A 578 -9.48 -4.17 -14.27
N ARG A 579 -9.11 -5.41 -13.99
CA ARG A 579 -9.37 -6.56 -14.89
C ARG A 579 -10.71 -7.24 -14.63
N ARG A 580 -11.48 -6.73 -13.66
CA ARG A 580 -12.83 -7.21 -13.39
C ARG A 580 -13.81 -6.62 -14.40
N ASN A 581 -14.84 -7.38 -14.72
CA ASN A 581 -15.93 -6.96 -15.61
C ASN A 581 -17.28 -7.17 -14.92
N GLY A 582 -18.32 -6.57 -15.49
CA GLY A 582 -19.69 -6.67 -14.99
C GLY A 582 -19.82 -6.21 -13.54
N SER A 583 -20.57 -6.97 -12.74
CA SER A 583 -20.90 -6.63 -11.35
C SER A 583 -19.70 -6.53 -10.40
N GLY A 584 -18.54 -7.11 -10.76
CA GLY A 584 -17.34 -7.07 -9.93
C GLY A 584 -16.53 -5.76 -10.00
N ARG A 585 -16.90 -4.83 -10.87
CA ARG A 585 -16.19 -3.56 -11.10
C ARG A 585 -17.16 -2.38 -11.00
N LEU A 586 -16.78 -1.34 -10.28
CA LEU A 586 -17.39 -0.01 -10.32
C LEU A 586 -16.36 1.00 -10.85
N THR A 587 -16.83 2.04 -11.51
CA THR A 587 -16.03 3.22 -11.88
C THR A 587 -16.55 4.47 -11.18
N VAL A 588 -15.85 5.59 -11.35
CA VAL A 588 -16.30 6.89 -10.83
C VAL A 588 -17.65 7.31 -11.43
N ASP A 589 -17.94 6.91 -12.67
CA ASP A 589 -19.22 7.19 -13.32
C ASP A 589 -20.41 6.46 -12.68
N ASP A 590 -20.17 5.35 -11.98
CA ASP A 590 -21.24 4.65 -11.27
C ASP A 590 -21.67 5.38 -9.98
N LEU A 591 -20.92 6.38 -9.51
CA LEU A 591 -21.08 6.94 -8.18
C LEU A 591 -21.87 8.25 -8.17
N LEU A 592 -22.87 8.29 -7.31
CA LEU A 592 -23.55 9.51 -6.88
C LEU A 592 -23.12 9.86 -5.45
N VAL A 593 -23.10 11.16 -5.14
CA VAL A 593 -22.81 11.68 -3.80
C VAL A 593 -23.96 12.55 -3.32
N ARG A 594 -24.30 12.42 -2.04
CA ARG A 594 -25.20 13.32 -1.33
C ARG A 594 -24.74 13.56 0.09
N LEU A 595 -25.24 14.62 0.70
CA LEU A 595 -25.03 14.89 2.13
C LEU A 595 -26.24 14.42 2.94
N GLU A 596 -26.07 13.37 3.73
CA GLU A 596 -27.09 12.88 4.66
C GLU A 596 -26.75 13.34 6.08
N GLY A 597 -27.37 14.45 6.51
CA GLY A 597 -27.02 15.14 7.76
C GLY A 597 -25.62 15.77 7.68
N SER A 598 -24.64 15.15 8.36
CA SER A 598 -23.23 15.58 8.40
C SER A 598 -22.27 14.61 7.72
N ARG A 599 -22.78 13.62 6.99
CA ARG A 599 -21.97 12.58 6.32
C ARG A 599 -22.21 12.58 4.82
N PHE A 600 -21.13 12.47 4.05
CA PHE A 600 -21.24 12.09 2.65
C PHE A 600 -21.69 10.63 2.57
N ARG A 601 -22.64 10.37 1.68
CA ARG A 601 -23.06 9.03 1.29
C ARG A 601 -22.81 8.87 -0.20
N LEU A 602 -22.17 7.77 -0.56
CA LEU A 602 -22.03 7.35 -1.94
C LEU A 602 -23.12 6.32 -2.25
N ARG A 603 -23.72 6.42 -3.42
CA ARG A 603 -24.71 5.48 -3.93
C ARG A 603 -24.29 4.98 -5.31
N SER A 604 -24.43 3.70 -5.57
CA SER A 604 -24.18 3.13 -6.89
C SER A 604 -25.42 3.37 -7.76
N ARG A 605 -25.26 3.99 -8.92
CA ARG A 605 -26.35 4.09 -9.91
C ARG A 605 -26.85 2.71 -10.33
N ARG A 606 -25.91 1.75 -10.41
CA ARG A 606 -26.15 0.39 -10.86
C ARG A 606 -26.77 -0.48 -9.79
N ASP A 607 -26.24 -0.43 -8.56
CA ASP A 607 -26.54 -1.41 -7.51
C ASP A 607 -27.55 -0.89 -6.47
N GLY A 608 -27.88 0.41 -6.49
CA GLY A 608 -28.72 1.07 -5.48
C GLY A 608 -27.90 1.74 -4.39
#